data_AF-A0A9P7KYM6-F1
#
_entry.id   AF-A0A9P7KYM6-F1
#
_cell.length_a   1.000
_cell.length_b   1.000
_cell.length_c   1.000
_cell.angle_alpha   90.00
_cell.angle_beta   90.00
_cell.angle_gamma   90.00
#
_symmetry.space_group_name_H-M   'P 1'
#
loop_
_entity.id
_entity.type
_entity.pdbx_description
1 polymer ?
#
loop_
_entity_poly.entity_id
_entity_poly.type
_entity_poly.pdbx_seq_one_letter_code
_entity_poly.pdbx_strand_id
1 'polypeptide(L)'
;MGRGPSKGTQGRIFCSRIDSEEERQAICLIDHLAEPIDLEIDQEFNTLYWTDRGELPYGNTFNRVQLDESGLKLKKDAADDQTGLKHEIVVQNFDEAIGLAHNSEDGRWFVSDMGGTIWSFDSDGGNKSVVYQDKSRSFTDIAIVRE
;
A
#
# COMPACT_ATOMS: atom_id res chain seq x y z
N MET A 1 -21.38 16.28 2.25
CA MET A 1 -20.31 15.27 2.31
C MET A 1 -20.95 13.91 2.03
N GLY A 2 -20.96 13.48 0.76
CA GLY A 2 -21.65 12.25 0.36
C GLY A 2 -20.73 11.06 0.52
N ARG A 3 -21.10 10.09 1.36
CA ARG A 3 -20.48 8.76 1.35
C ARG A 3 -20.82 8.10 0.02
N GLY A 4 -19.80 7.83 -0.79
CA GLY A 4 -19.94 7.00 -1.99
C GLY A 4 -20.45 5.60 -1.65
N PRO A 5 -20.89 4.82 -2.66
CA PRO A 5 -21.40 3.47 -2.43
C PRO A 5 -20.35 2.62 -1.70
N SER A 6 -20.83 1.72 -0.83
CA SER A 6 -20.00 0.90 0.06
C SER A 6 -18.91 0.13 -0.69
N LYS A 7 -17.64 0.46 -0.40
CA LYS A 7 -16.48 -0.43 -0.30
C LYS A 7 -16.39 -1.58 -1.33
N GLY A 8 -16.45 -1.27 -2.63
CA GLY A 8 -16.38 -2.28 -3.69
C GLY A 8 -15.30 -1.95 -4.71
N THR A 9 -14.21 -2.73 -4.71
CA THR A 9 -13.23 -3.02 -5.80
C THR A 9 -13.09 -2.02 -6.96
N GLN A 10 -13.12 -0.71 -6.69
CA GLN A 10 -12.99 0.37 -7.68
C GLN A 10 -11.75 1.23 -7.42
N GLY A 11 -11.00 0.91 -6.37
CA GLY A 11 -9.72 1.50 -6.06
C GLY A 11 -8.74 1.31 -7.21
N ARG A 12 -7.99 2.38 -7.50
CA ARG A 12 -7.03 2.42 -8.60
C ARG A 12 -5.82 3.23 -8.18
N ILE A 13 -4.64 2.77 -8.57
CA ILE A 13 -3.40 3.53 -8.49
C ILE A 13 -3.06 4.01 -9.89
N PHE A 14 -2.75 5.30 -10.02
CA PHE A 14 -2.38 5.94 -11.28
C PHE A 14 -0.94 6.45 -11.19
N CYS A 15 -0.27 6.48 -12.34
CA CYS A 15 1.05 7.11 -12.48
C CYS A 15 1.04 8.11 -13.64
N SER A 16 1.95 9.08 -13.59
CA SER A 16 2.19 10.01 -14.69
C SER A 16 3.64 10.48 -14.63
N ARG A 17 4.17 10.92 -15.78
CA ARG A 17 5.54 11.44 -15.86
C ARG A 17 5.61 12.84 -15.22
N ILE A 18 6.63 13.05 -14.40
CA ILE A 18 6.84 14.35 -13.72
C ILE A 18 7.40 15.39 -14.71
N ASP A 19 8.29 14.96 -15.60
CA ASP A 19 9.15 15.82 -16.44
C ASP A 19 8.57 16.20 -17.81
N SER A 20 7.31 15.86 -18.13
CA SER A 20 6.74 16.25 -19.44
C SER A 20 6.19 17.67 -19.42
N GLU A 21 6.61 18.50 -20.37
CA GLU A 21 5.99 19.83 -20.64
C GLU A 21 4.63 19.70 -21.36
N GLU A 22 4.31 18.53 -21.89
CA GLU A 22 3.00 18.19 -22.45
C GLU A 22 1.94 17.94 -21.37
N GLU A 23 0.67 17.94 -21.78
CA GLU A 23 -0.45 17.65 -20.90
C GLU A 23 -0.27 16.28 -20.21
N ARG A 24 -0.16 16.29 -18.87
CA ARG A 24 0.09 15.10 -18.06
C ARG A 24 -1.05 14.10 -18.21
N GLN A 25 -0.79 13.01 -18.92
CA GLN A 25 -1.72 11.89 -19.01
C GLN A 25 -1.47 10.91 -17.86
N ALA A 26 -2.51 10.66 -17.07
CA ALA A 26 -2.47 9.64 -16.02
C ALA A 26 -2.75 8.25 -16.62
N ILE A 27 -1.88 7.30 -16.32
CA ILE A 27 -2.00 5.91 -16.71
C ILE A 27 -2.45 5.11 -15.48
N CYS A 28 -3.49 4.30 -15.64
CA CYS A 28 -3.92 3.38 -14.58
C CYS A 28 -2.87 2.26 -14.44
N LEU A 29 -2.20 2.20 -13.29
CA LEU A 29 -1.15 1.23 -13.00
C LEU A 29 -1.74 -0.08 -12.47
N ILE A 30 -2.67 0.04 -11.52
CA ILE A 30 -3.37 -1.09 -10.88
C ILE A 30 -4.83 -0.69 -10.69
N ASP A 31 -5.74 -1.62 -10.94
CA ASP A 31 -7.17 -1.46 -10.78
C ASP A 31 -7.77 -2.58 -9.92
N HIS A 32 -9.07 -2.48 -9.66
CA HIS A 32 -9.84 -3.42 -8.85
C HIS A 32 -9.34 -3.58 -7.40
N LEU A 33 -8.66 -2.56 -6.87
CA LEU A 33 -8.25 -2.49 -5.47
C LEU A 33 -9.46 -2.14 -4.60
N ALA A 34 -9.44 -2.49 -3.31
CA ALA A 34 -10.60 -2.27 -2.46
C ALA A 34 -10.73 -0.78 -2.10
N GLU A 35 -9.77 -0.23 -1.36
CA GLU A 35 -9.64 1.19 -1.01
C GLU A 35 -8.16 1.55 -0.71
N PRO A 36 -7.30 1.72 -1.73
CA PRO A 36 -5.90 2.08 -1.53
C PRO A 36 -5.78 3.50 -0.95
N ILE A 37 -4.99 3.69 0.11
CA ILE A 37 -4.91 4.97 0.83
C ILE A 37 -3.55 5.63 0.73
N ASP A 38 -2.49 4.94 1.14
CA ASP A 38 -1.13 5.47 1.17
C ASP A 38 -0.17 4.60 0.34
N LEU A 39 0.93 5.17 -0.14
CA LEU A 39 1.87 4.50 -1.03
C LEU A 39 3.32 4.95 -0.80
N GLU A 40 4.25 4.02 -1.00
CA GLU A 40 5.68 4.30 -0.97
C GLU A 40 6.39 3.49 -2.07
N ILE A 41 7.47 4.04 -2.61
CA ILE A 41 8.28 3.40 -3.64
C ILE A 41 9.65 3.08 -3.06
N ASP A 42 10.02 1.80 -3.11
CA ASP A 42 11.39 1.37 -2.92
C ASP A 42 12.14 1.51 -4.25
N GLN A 43 13.07 2.46 -4.30
CA GLN A 43 13.85 2.76 -5.50
C GLN A 43 14.99 1.76 -5.74
N GLU A 44 15.48 1.08 -4.70
CA GLU A 44 16.54 0.09 -4.85
C GLU A 44 16.01 -1.14 -5.58
N PHE A 45 14.81 -1.56 -5.20
CA PHE A 45 14.17 -2.74 -5.78
C PHE A 45 13.13 -2.41 -6.85
N ASN A 46 12.84 -1.14 -7.16
CA ASN A 46 11.77 -0.71 -8.05
C ASN A 46 10.39 -1.30 -7.68
N THR A 47 10.06 -1.27 -6.40
CA THR A 47 8.82 -1.88 -5.89
C THR A 47 7.88 -0.81 -5.34
N LEU A 48 6.64 -0.82 -5.80
CA LEU A 48 5.57 0.00 -5.25
C LEU A 48 4.87 -0.75 -4.13
N TYR A 49 4.75 -0.11 -2.97
CA TYR A 49 4.01 -0.58 -1.82
C TYR A 49 2.81 0.32 -1.54
N TRP A 50 1.73 -0.25 -1.01
CA TRP A 50 0.57 0.53 -0.57
C TRP A 50 -0.22 -0.17 0.53
N THR A 51 -1.00 0.61 1.26
CA THR A 51 -2.04 0.13 2.17
C THR A 51 -3.40 0.17 1.49
N ASP A 52 -4.23 -0.83 1.78
CA ASP A 52 -5.62 -0.85 1.37
C ASP A 52 -6.53 -0.96 2.61
N ARG A 53 -7.47 -0.03 2.76
CA ARG A 53 -8.38 0.09 3.91
C ARG A 53 -9.73 -0.61 3.70
N GLY A 54 -9.95 -1.21 2.54
CA GLY A 54 -11.24 -1.79 2.18
C GLY A 54 -11.66 -2.97 3.06
N GLU A 55 -12.75 -3.64 2.68
CA GLU A 55 -13.22 -4.83 3.40
C GLU A 55 -12.40 -6.07 3.06
N LEU A 56 -12.43 -7.05 3.97
CA LEU A 56 -11.92 -8.39 3.71
C LEU A 56 -12.62 -9.04 2.50
N PRO A 57 -11.93 -9.90 1.73
CA PRO A 57 -10.58 -10.44 2.01
C PRO A 57 -9.42 -9.59 1.47
N TYR A 58 -9.67 -8.49 0.76
CA TYR A 58 -8.63 -7.78 0.00
C TYR A 58 -8.25 -6.40 0.56
N GLY A 59 -9.02 -5.87 1.51
CA GLY A 59 -8.65 -4.68 2.28
C GLY A 59 -8.19 -5.01 3.69
N ASN A 60 -7.77 -3.98 4.43
CA ASN A 60 -6.94 -4.07 5.62
C ASN A 60 -5.63 -4.83 5.36
N THR A 61 -4.99 -4.44 4.26
CA THR A 61 -3.81 -5.10 3.71
C THR A 61 -2.67 -4.12 3.45
N PHE A 62 -1.45 -4.66 3.45
CA PHE A 62 -0.25 -4.03 2.94
C PHE A 62 0.23 -4.87 1.75
N ASN A 63 0.41 -4.20 0.62
CA ASN A 63 0.49 -4.84 -0.69
C ASN A 63 1.74 -4.35 -1.42
N ARG A 64 2.18 -5.12 -2.43
CA ARG A 64 3.27 -4.68 -3.30
C ARG A 64 3.11 -5.12 -4.75
N VAL A 65 3.78 -4.40 -5.63
CA VAL A 65 3.98 -4.77 -7.03
C VAL A 65 5.35 -4.34 -7.54
N GLN A 66 5.93 -5.14 -8.42
CA GLN A 66 7.19 -4.84 -9.07
C GLN A 66 6.99 -3.90 -10.26
N LEU A 67 7.81 -2.86 -10.35
CA LEU A 67 7.85 -1.92 -11.46
C LEU A 67 9.03 -2.23 -12.39
N ASP A 68 8.89 -1.83 -13.65
CA ASP A 68 9.98 -1.72 -14.61
C ASP A 68 10.74 -0.39 -14.46
N GLU A 69 11.82 -0.23 -15.23
CA GLU A 69 12.66 0.98 -15.23
C GLU A 69 11.91 2.27 -15.63
N SER A 70 10.72 2.14 -16.24
CA SER A 70 9.86 3.27 -16.60
C SER A 70 8.86 3.64 -15.50
N GLY A 71 8.87 2.92 -14.37
CA GLY A 71 7.92 3.08 -13.27
C GLY A 71 6.54 2.46 -13.55
N LEU A 72 6.43 1.65 -14.60
CA LEU A 72 5.21 0.92 -14.93
C LEU A 72 5.26 -0.49 -14.38
N LYS A 73 4.09 -1.08 -14.15
CA LYS A 73 3.97 -2.45 -13.63
C LYS A 73 4.58 -3.45 -14.62
N LEU A 74 5.37 -4.42 -14.13
CA LEU A 74 5.89 -5.49 -14.98
C LEU A 74 4.75 -6.29 -15.65
N LYS A 75 4.85 -6.44 -16.97
CA LYS A 75 3.89 -7.24 -17.76
C LYS A 75 3.84 -8.72 -17.39
N LYS A 76 4.85 -9.23 -16.66
CA LYS A 76 4.95 -10.63 -16.24
C LYS A 76 4.09 -10.96 -15.01
N ASP A 77 3.52 -9.96 -14.37
CA ASP A 77 2.66 -10.14 -13.21
C ASP A 77 1.26 -10.57 -13.67
N ALA A 78 1.18 -11.82 -14.13
CA ALA A 78 -0.09 -12.50 -14.33
C ALA A 78 -0.91 -12.44 -13.04
N ALA A 79 -2.23 -12.43 -13.19
CA ALA A 79 -3.10 -12.56 -12.03
C ALA A 79 -2.75 -13.86 -11.30
N ASP A 80 -2.64 -13.83 -9.98
CA ASP A 80 -2.49 -15.03 -9.17
C ASP A 80 -3.69 -15.95 -9.41
N ASP A 81 -3.44 -17.24 -9.67
CA ASP A 81 -4.48 -18.18 -10.11
C ASP A 81 -5.54 -18.44 -9.03
N GLN A 82 -5.21 -18.22 -7.75
CA GLN A 82 -6.11 -18.49 -6.63
C GLN A 82 -6.97 -17.29 -6.27
N THR A 83 -6.35 -16.10 -6.24
CA THR A 83 -6.98 -14.85 -5.80
C THR A 83 -7.44 -13.97 -6.96
N GLY A 84 -6.90 -14.18 -8.16
CA GLY A 84 -7.11 -13.33 -9.33
C GLY A 84 -6.40 -11.97 -9.24
N LEU A 85 -5.60 -11.73 -8.20
CA LEU A 85 -4.96 -10.45 -7.96
C LEU A 85 -3.73 -10.25 -8.83
N LYS A 86 -3.58 -9.02 -9.31
CA LYS A 86 -2.45 -8.56 -10.12
C LYS A 86 -1.30 -8.02 -9.25
N HIS A 87 -1.31 -8.32 -7.97
CA HIS A 87 -0.35 -7.85 -6.98
C HIS A 87 -0.26 -8.84 -5.83
N GLU A 88 0.75 -8.68 -4.99
CA GLU A 88 0.94 -9.48 -3.80
C GLU A 88 0.37 -8.77 -2.58
N ILE A 89 -0.41 -9.49 -1.77
CA ILE A 89 -0.76 -9.07 -0.43
C ILE A 89 0.30 -9.63 0.53
N VAL A 90 1.15 -8.75 1.07
CA VAL A 90 2.29 -9.14 1.92
C VAL A 90 1.84 -9.32 3.37
N VAL A 91 1.00 -8.41 3.87
CA VAL A 91 0.46 -8.48 5.23
C VAL A 91 -1.03 -8.14 5.23
N GLN A 92 -1.79 -8.83 6.07
CA GLN A 92 -3.23 -8.62 6.27
C GLN A 92 -3.58 -8.39 7.73
N ASN A 93 -4.88 -8.19 8.01
CA ASN A 93 -5.46 -8.07 9.34
C ASN A 93 -4.96 -6.81 10.08
N PHE A 94 -5.01 -5.67 9.40
CA PHE A 94 -5.00 -4.35 10.03
C PHE A 94 -6.43 -3.92 10.41
N ASP A 95 -6.57 -2.81 11.13
CA ASP A 95 -7.88 -2.25 11.51
C ASP A 95 -8.04 -0.84 10.91
N GLU A 96 -8.50 -0.81 9.66
CA GLU A 96 -8.50 0.36 8.78
C GLU A 96 -7.08 0.90 8.56
N ALA A 97 -6.25 0.13 7.83
CA ALA A 97 -4.88 0.52 7.46
C ALA A 97 -4.85 1.85 6.69
N ILE A 98 -3.93 2.74 7.07
CA ILE A 98 -3.73 4.03 6.40
C ILE A 98 -2.25 4.27 6.12
N GLY A 99 -1.49 4.84 7.06
CA GLY A 99 -0.13 5.29 6.75
C GLY A 99 0.85 4.14 6.69
N LEU A 100 1.88 4.22 5.83
CA LEU A 100 2.99 3.28 5.79
C LEU A 100 4.34 4.00 5.71
N ALA A 101 5.38 3.37 6.26
CA ALA A 101 6.75 3.89 6.17
C ALA A 101 7.79 2.77 6.11
N HIS A 102 8.81 2.96 5.28
CA HIS A 102 9.95 2.04 5.18
C HIS A 102 11.19 2.53 5.94
N ASN A 103 11.71 1.70 6.85
CA ASN A 103 13.07 1.87 7.37
C ASN A 103 14.05 1.02 6.55
N SER A 104 14.70 1.63 5.57
CA SER A 104 15.66 0.97 4.68
C SER A 104 16.91 0.44 5.41
N GLU A 105 17.28 0.98 6.58
CA GLU A 105 18.49 0.56 7.30
C GLU A 105 18.28 -0.77 8.01
N ASP A 106 17.10 -0.97 8.58
CA ASP A 106 16.71 -2.20 9.29
C ASP A 106 15.84 -3.14 8.44
N GLY A 107 15.48 -2.73 7.21
CA GLY A 107 14.57 -3.46 6.31
C GLY A 107 13.14 -3.61 6.85
N ARG A 108 12.76 -2.84 7.87
CA ARG A 108 11.46 -2.95 8.54
C ARG A 108 10.45 -1.98 7.94
N TRP A 109 9.24 -2.46 7.81
CA TRP A 109 8.07 -1.66 7.46
C TRP A 109 7.26 -1.34 8.70
N PHE A 110 6.55 -0.22 8.62
CA PHE A 110 5.59 0.20 9.63
C PHE A 110 4.26 0.55 8.97
N VAL A 111 3.17 0.24 9.65
CA VAL A 111 1.81 0.62 9.23
C VAL A 111 1.08 1.22 10.41
N SER A 112 0.43 2.36 10.19
CA SER A 112 -0.50 2.98 11.12
C SER A 112 -1.94 2.69 10.70
N ASP A 113 -2.80 2.41 11.68
CA ASP A 113 -4.21 2.10 11.43
C ASP A 113 -5.18 2.94 12.27
N MET A 114 -6.42 3.12 11.78
CA MET A 114 -7.43 3.90 12.51
C MET A 114 -7.92 3.22 13.77
N GLY A 115 -7.71 1.90 13.89
CA GLY A 115 -7.88 1.12 15.10
C GLY A 115 -6.88 1.43 16.21
N GLY A 116 -5.99 2.41 16.01
CA GLY A 116 -5.12 2.95 17.05
C GLY A 116 -3.89 2.09 17.29
N THR A 117 -3.36 1.44 16.25
CA THR A 117 -2.17 0.59 16.35
C THR A 117 -1.11 1.04 15.35
N ILE A 118 0.15 1.03 15.79
CA ILE A 118 1.32 1.10 14.92
C ILE A 118 1.96 -0.28 14.90
N TRP A 119 2.04 -0.86 13.71
CA TRP A 119 2.60 -2.17 13.46
C TRP A 119 4.01 -2.07 12.90
N SER A 120 4.80 -3.13 13.08
CA SER A 120 6.05 -3.33 12.35
C SER A 120 6.19 -4.77 11.88
N PHE A 121 6.81 -4.96 10.72
CA PHE A 121 7.06 -6.27 10.10
C PHE A 121 8.27 -6.20 9.17
N ASP A 122 8.78 -7.36 8.77
CA ASP A 122 9.90 -7.49 7.83
C ASP A 122 9.39 -7.37 6.38
N SER A 123 10.28 -7.19 5.39
CA SER A 123 9.88 -6.92 4.00
C SER A 123 9.11 -8.07 3.30
N ASP A 124 9.12 -9.27 3.86
CA ASP A 124 8.34 -10.44 3.43
C ASP A 124 7.03 -10.61 4.22
N GLY A 125 6.71 -9.68 5.12
CA GLY A 125 5.54 -9.73 6.01
C GLY A 125 5.77 -10.56 7.28
N GLY A 126 6.94 -11.15 7.44
CA GLY A 126 7.35 -11.87 8.63
C GLY A 126 7.45 -10.98 9.87
N ASN A 127 7.48 -11.61 11.04
CA ASN A 127 7.71 -10.96 12.33
C ASN A 127 6.81 -9.74 12.60
N LYS A 128 5.54 -9.79 12.13
CA LYS A 128 4.52 -8.77 12.42
C LYS A 128 4.29 -8.63 13.92
N SER A 129 4.49 -7.42 14.43
CA SER A 129 4.37 -7.08 15.84
C SER A 129 3.78 -5.69 16.05
N VAL A 130 3.26 -5.44 17.25
CA VAL A 130 2.77 -4.12 17.66
C VAL A 130 3.92 -3.32 18.24
N VAL A 131 4.16 -2.12 17.69
CA VAL A 131 5.14 -1.15 18.20
C VAL A 131 4.49 -0.26 19.25
N TYR A 132 3.27 0.21 18.96
CA TYR A 132 2.49 1.06 19.86
C TYR A 132 1.00 0.83 19.67
N GLN A 133 0.22 1.00 20.73
CA GLN A 133 -1.23 0.90 20.66
C GLN A 133 -1.92 1.83 21.66
N ASP A 134 -2.90 2.57 21.16
CA ASP A 134 -3.89 3.30 21.94
C ASP A 134 -5.25 3.20 21.22
N LYS A 135 -6.10 2.28 21.71
CA LYS A 135 -7.43 2.01 21.12
C LYS A 135 -8.43 3.16 21.27
N SER A 136 -8.06 4.26 21.95
CA SER A 136 -8.85 5.48 22.01
C SER A 136 -8.48 6.50 20.93
N ARG A 137 -7.49 6.19 20.10
CA ARG A 137 -6.94 7.06 19.05
C ARG A 137 -7.07 6.39 17.69
N SER A 138 -6.90 7.20 16.66
CA SER A 138 -6.75 6.76 15.27
C SER A 138 -5.47 7.36 14.72
N PHE A 139 -4.66 6.54 14.06
CA PHE A 139 -3.45 6.99 13.38
C PHE A 139 -3.67 6.92 11.87
N THR A 140 -3.25 7.96 11.17
CA THR A 140 -3.56 8.16 9.74
C THR A 140 -2.33 8.39 8.89
N ASP A 141 -1.15 8.53 9.49
CA ASP A 141 0.09 8.77 8.79
C ASP A 141 1.24 8.35 9.70
N ILE A 142 2.38 8.00 9.10
CA ILE A 142 3.61 7.66 9.79
C ILE A 142 4.80 8.03 8.90
N ALA A 143 5.79 8.68 9.50
CA ALA A 143 7.05 8.97 8.83
C ALA A 143 8.21 8.60 9.75
N ILE A 144 9.30 8.13 9.16
CA ILE A 144 10.54 7.83 9.88
C ILE A 144 11.43 9.06 9.81
N VAL A 145 11.79 9.58 10.99
CA VAL A 145 12.73 10.69 11.12
C VAL A 145 14.12 10.12 11.41
N ARG A 146 15.12 10.58 10.67
CA ARG A 146 16.53 10.27 10.91
C ARG A 146 17.22 11.47 11.55
N GLU A 147 18.11 11.20 12.50
CA GLU A 147 18.97 12.22 13.13
C GLU A 147 20.17 12.61 12.24
#